data_AF-H8MPM3-F1
#
_entry.id   AF-H8MPM3-F1
#
_cell.length_a   1.000
_cell.length_b   1.000
_cell.length_c   1.000
_cell.angle_alpha   90.00
_cell.angle_beta   90.00
_cell.angle_gamma   90.00
#
_symmetry.space_group_name_H-M   'P 1'
#
loop_
_entity.id
_entity.type
_entity.pdbx_description
1 polymer ?
#
loop_
_entity_poly.entity_id
_entity_poly.type
_entity_poly.pdbx_seq_one_letter_code
_entity_poly.pdbx_strand_id
1 'polypeptide(L)' 'MREAERRIAEGSNRLTDALHRMWSFQRQGDFDSARQQMRDVLAVEVVPYYRELALEQLSGMSDEP' A
#
# COMPACT_ATOMS: atom_id res chain seq x y z
N MET A 1 -2.81 1.98 -25.22
CA MET A 1 -3.08 0.66 -24.62
C MET A 1 -1.93 0.20 -23.73
N ARG A 2 -0.71 -0.04 -24.26
CA ARG A 2 0.43 -0.57 -23.47
C ARG A 2 0.83 0.21 -22.22
N GLU A 3 0.73 1.54 -22.23
CA GLU A 3 1.10 2.36 -21.08
C GLU A 3 0.09 2.24 -19.91
N ALA A 4 -1.20 2.12 -20.21
CA ALA A 4 -2.22 1.89 -19.19
C ALA A 4 -2.07 0.50 -18.57
N GLU A 5 -1.87 -0.54 -19.39
CA GLU A 5 -1.59 -1.91 -18.95
C GLU A 5 -0.34 -1.96 -18.07
N ARG A 6 0.72 -1.25 -18.47
CA ARG A 6 1.95 -1.15 -17.68
C ARG A 6 1.72 -0.50 -16.33
N ARG A 7 1.01 0.65 -16.27
CA ARG A 7 0.70 1.32 -15.00
C ARG A 7 -0.13 0.44 -14.07
N ILE A 8 -1.08 -0.31 -14.63
CA ILE A 8 -1.90 -1.27 -13.87
C ILE A 8 -1.01 -2.37 -13.28
N ALA A 9 -0.15 -3.00 -14.09
CA ALA A 9 0.75 -4.04 -13.62
C ALA A 9 1.76 -3.53 -12.57
N GLU A 10 2.36 -2.37 -12.80
CA GLU A 10 3.29 -1.74 -11.85
C GLU A 10 2.60 -1.37 -10.53
N GLY A 11 1.40 -0.81 -10.60
CA GLY A 11 0.64 -0.45 -9.40
C GLY A 11 0.19 -1.67 -8.60
N SER A 12 -0.27 -2.72 -9.28
CA SER A 12 -0.63 -3.98 -8.63
C SER A 12 0.56 -4.60 -7.90
N ASN A 13 1.71 -4.70 -8.56
CA ASN A 13 2.92 -5.28 -7.96
C ASN A 13 3.37 -4.46 -6.75
N ARG A 14 3.40 -3.13 -6.89
CA ARG A 14 3.79 -2.23 -5.80
C ARG A 14 2.88 -2.39 -4.58
N LEU A 15 1.57 -2.41 -4.78
CA LEU A 15 0.62 -2.57 -3.70
C LEU A 15 0.79 -3.94 -3.01
N THR A 16 0.87 -5.03 -3.78
CA THR A 16 1.06 -6.37 -3.22
C THR A 16 2.35 -6.49 -2.39
N ASP A 17 3.47 -5.95 -2.88
CA ASP A 17 4.74 -5.95 -2.14
C ASP A 17 4.66 -5.14 -0.84
N ALA A 18 4.02 -3.97 -0.89
CA ALA A 18 3.82 -3.13 0.28
C ALA A 18 2.92 -3.80 1.33
N LEU A 19 1.85 -4.48 0.92
CA LEU A 19 0.96 -5.23 1.82
C LEU A 19 1.67 -6.39 2.51
N HIS A 20 2.49 -7.15 1.77
CA HIS A 20 3.29 -8.22 2.37
C HIS A 20 4.23 -7.70 3.46
N ARG A 21 4.90 -6.57 3.22
CA ARG A 21 5.78 -5.94 4.22
C ARG A 21 4.98 -5.39 5.39
N MET A 22 3.88 -4.70 5.12
CA MET A 22 2.97 -4.15 6.13
C MET A 22 2.50 -5.24 7.10
N TRP A 23 1.97 -6.37 6.61
CA TRP A 23 1.57 -7.47 7.47
C TRP A 23 2.74 -8.07 8.26
N SER A 24 3.94 -8.09 7.69
CA SER A 24 5.14 -8.52 8.42
C SER A 24 5.47 -7.59 9.59
N PHE A 25 5.33 -6.28 9.41
CA PHE A 25 5.54 -5.30 10.49
C PHE A 25 4.43 -5.36 11.54
N GLN A 26 3.15 -5.47 11.13
CA GLN A 26 2.04 -5.65 12.07
C GLN A 26 2.22 -6.91 12.94
N ARG A 27 2.67 -8.03 12.37
CA ARG A 27 2.96 -9.25 13.14
C ARG A 27 4.09 -9.07 14.17
N GLN A 28 4.95 -8.07 13.98
CA GLN A 28 6.02 -7.72 14.92
C GLN A 28 5.59 -6.61 15.90
N GLY A 29 4.38 -6.06 15.77
CA GLY A 29 3.91 -4.91 16.54
C GLY A 29 4.48 -3.57 16.09
N ASP A 30 5.17 -3.52 14.95
CA ASP A 30 5.73 -2.29 14.38
C ASP A 30 4.71 -1.61 13.45
N PHE A 31 3.69 -1.02 14.05
CA PHE A 31 2.59 -0.39 13.29
C PHE A 31 3.04 0.87 12.55
N ASP A 32 4.06 1.58 13.03
CA ASP A 32 4.60 2.74 12.32
C ASP A 32 5.26 2.34 11.01
N SER A 33 6.10 1.30 11.00
CA SER A 33 6.67 0.77 9.76
C SER A 33 5.60 0.18 8.85
N ALA A 34 4.54 -0.41 9.40
CA ALA A 34 3.40 -0.91 8.62
C ALA A 34 2.65 0.22 7.91
N ARG A 35 2.25 1.28 8.64
CA ARG A 35 1.61 2.48 8.08
C ARG A 35 2.50 3.16 7.05
N GLN A 36 3.82 3.15 7.27
CA GLN A 36 4.77 3.73 6.31
C GLN A 36 4.72 3.03 4.95
N GLN A 37 4.52 1.70 4.89
CA GLN A 37 4.39 1.01 3.60
C GLN A 37 3.20 1.54 2.78
N MET A 38 2.06 1.83 3.42
CA MET A 38 0.89 2.39 2.72
C MET A 38 1.12 3.85 2.31
N ARG A 39 1.81 4.65 3.15
CA ARG A 39 2.21 6.03 2.79
C ARG A 39 3.12 6.06 1.57
N ASP A 40 4.07 5.14 1.48
CA ASP A 40 4.99 5.03 0.35
C ASP A 40 4.25 4.69 -0.96
N VAL A 41 3.25 3.79 -0.91
CA VAL A 41 2.37 3.52 -2.05
C VAL A 41 1.64 4.80 -2.46
N LEU A 42 1.02 5.50 -1.51
CA LEU A 42 0.22 6.71 -1.78
C LEU A 42 1.04 7.87 -2.34
N ALA A 43 2.35 7.91 -2.08
CA ALA A 43 3.24 8.93 -2.60
C ALA A 43 3.48 8.80 -4.12
N VAL A 44 3.41 7.58 -4.67
CA VAL A 44 3.78 7.31 -6.07
C VAL A 44 2.67 6.73 -6.92
N GLU A 45 1.65 6.13 -6.30
CA GLU A 45 0.57 5.48 -7.02
C GLU A 45 -0.37 6.50 -7.64
N VAL A 46 -0.67 6.34 -8.93
CA VAL A 46 -1.51 7.25 -9.72
C VAL A 46 -2.82 6.59 -10.16
N VAL A 47 -2.91 5.26 -10.11
CA VAL A 47 -4.13 4.52 -10.42
C VAL A 47 -5.10 4.65 -9.25
N PRO A 48 -6.30 5.25 -9.45
CA PRO A 48 -7.22 5.56 -8.35
C PRO A 48 -7.57 4.33 -7.49
N TYR A 49 -7.82 3.19 -8.13
CA TYR A 49 -8.19 1.96 -7.44
C TYR A 49 -7.14 1.50 -6.42
N TYR A 50 -5.85 1.52 -6.78
CA TYR A 50 -4.78 1.10 -5.86
C TYR A 50 -4.53 2.13 -4.75
N ARG A 51 -4.75 3.42 -5.02
CA ARG A 51 -4.70 4.46 -3.97
C ARG A 51 -5.79 4.26 -2.93
N GLU A 52 -7.01 3.93 -3.37
CA GLU A 52 -8.14 3.67 -2.48
C GLU A 52 -7.85 2.49 -1.55
N LEU A 53 -7.39 1.37 -2.08
CA LEU A 53 -6.99 0.22 -1.27
C LEU A 53 -5.88 0.55 -0.26
N ALA A 54 -4.87 1.33 -0.66
CA ALA A 54 -3.81 1.77 0.25
C ALA A 54 -4.35 2.70 1.37
N LEU A 55 -5.30 3.58 1.05
CA LEU A 55 -5.97 4.43 2.05
C LEU A 55 -6.81 3.61 3.01
N GLU A 56 -7.56 2.62 2.53
CA GLU A 56 -8.36 1.73 3.38
C GLU A 56 -7.47 1.01 4.39
N GLN A 57 -6.38 0.40 3.94
CA GLN A 57 -5.43 -0.28 4.83
C GLN A 57 -4.78 0.70 5.82
N LEU A 58 -4.33 1.88 5.35
CA LEU A 58 -3.77 2.89 6.23
C LEU A 58 -4.77 3.37 7.29
N SER A 59 -6.03 3.57 6.89
CA SER A 59 -7.10 4.02 7.79
C SER A 59 -7.46 2.95 8.82
N GLY A 60 -7.49 1.68 8.43
CA GLY A 60 -7.73 0.55 9.34
C GLY A 60 -6.68 0.41 10.44
N MET A 61 -5.46 0.90 10.19
CA MET A 61 -4.37 0.91 11.18
C MET A 61 -4.33 2.16 12.08
N SER A 62 -5.32 3.06 11.97
CA SER A 62 -5.32 4.33 12.73
C SER A 62 -5.60 4.15 14.22
N ASP A 63 -6.33 3.10 14.59
CA ASP A 63 -6.68 2.79 15.98
C ASP A 63 -5.65 1.88 16.67
N GLU A 64 -4.64 1.43 15.92
CA GLU A 64 -3.55 0.60 16.43
C GLU A 64 -2.53 1.50 17.15
N PRO A 65 -1.82 0.99 18.19
CA PRO A 65 -0.85 1.77 18.94
C PRO A 65 0.36 2.26 18.12
#